data_AF-A0A7V3UFZ9-F1
#
_entry.id   AF-A0A7V3UFZ9-F1
#
_cell.length_a   1.000
_cell.length_b   1.000
_cell.length_c   1.000
_cell.angle_alpha   90.00
_cell.angle_beta   90.00
_cell.angle_gamma   90.00
#
_symmetry.space_group_name_H-M   'P 1'
#
loop_
_entity.id
_entity.type
_entity.pdbx_description
1 polymer ?
#
loop_
_entity_poly.entity_id
_entity_poly.type
_entity_poly.pdbx_seq_one_letter_code
_entity_poly.pdbx_strand_id
1 'polypeptide(L)'
;METKVFSPQIISASRRTDIPAFYSDWFMNRIKAGYVQYRNPFGGQTHEVSLKPEAVTAFVFWSRNYKPLLRYLDTLTRQGYCFYFHFTINGYPRDLENQVPPLEKAIEMLKTLADKYSPDHVQWRFDPIILSNKTPADYILDLYGRIAKDLQGATRRCYLSFVDFYRKTDRNLSKL
;
A
#
# COMPACT_ATOMS: atom_id res chain seq x y z
N MET A 1 17.04 -32.08 14.96
CA MET A 1 16.13 -31.11 14.31
C MET A 1 16.98 -30.23 13.41
N GLU A 2 16.89 -30.39 12.10
CA GLU A 2 17.60 -29.51 11.16
C GLU A 2 17.06 -28.09 11.26
N THR A 3 17.92 -27.16 11.65
CA THR A 3 17.61 -25.73 11.67
C THR A 3 17.57 -25.27 10.21
N LYS A 4 16.36 -25.13 9.66
CA LYS A 4 16.17 -24.59 8.31
C LYS A 4 16.70 -23.16 8.30
N VAL A 5 17.86 -22.94 7.66
CA VAL A 5 18.45 -21.60 7.51
C VAL A 5 17.57 -20.82 6.55
N PHE A 6 16.84 -19.83 7.08
CA PHE A 6 16.05 -18.92 6.26
C PHE A 6 16.95 -17.79 5.76
N SER A 7 16.99 -17.57 4.45
CA SER A 7 17.45 -16.30 3.90
C SER A 7 16.35 -15.26 4.14
N PRO A 8 16.58 -14.21 4.95
CA PRO A 8 15.54 -13.24 5.28
C PRO A 8 14.98 -12.57 4.02
N GLN A 9 13.64 -12.52 3.90
CA GLN A 9 12.98 -12.01 2.70
C GLN A 9 12.28 -10.67 2.95
N ILE A 10 12.29 -9.79 1.95
CA ILE A 10 11.39 -8.65 1.87
C ILE A 10 10.09 -9.12 1.21
N ILE A 11 8.98 -9.07 1.94
CA ILE A 11 7.69 -9.59 1.48
C ILE A 11 6.80 -8.42 1.04
N SER A 12 6.55 -8.32 -0.27
CA SER A 12 5.56 -7.40 -0.82
C SER A 12 4.14 -7.92 -0.61
N ALA A 13 3.57 -7.67 0.56
CA ALA A 13 2.35 -8.30 1.04
C ALA A 13 1.09 -7.87 0.27
N SER A 14 0.93 -6.59 -0.09
CA SER A 14 -0.37 -6.07 -0.56
C SER A 14 -0.37 -5.48 -1.97
N ARG A 15 0.54 -5.94 -2.83
CA ARG A 15 0.59 -5.50 -4.24
C ARG A 15 -0.56 -6.07 -5.09
N ARG A 16 -1.04 -7.28 -4.78
CA ARG A 16 -2.16 -7.94 -5.50
C ARG A 16 -3.53 -7.55 -4.94
N THR A 17 -3.59 -7.32 -3.64
CA THR A 17 -4.80 -7.00 -2.89
C THR A 17 -4.43 -6.04 -1.77
N ASP A 18 -5.23 -5.00 -1.54
CA ASP A 18 -5.02 -4.03 -0.47
C ASP A 18 -5.31 -4.67 0.90
N ILE A 19 -4.32 -5.43 1.42
CA ILE A 19 -4.39 -6.07 2.72
C ILE A 19 -4.62 -5.04 3.84
N PRO A 20 -3.91 -3.91 3.91
CA PRO A 20 -4.14 -2.95 4.99
C PRO A 20 -5.59 -2.47 5.07
N ALA A 21 -6.23 -2.17 3.92
CA ALA A 21 -7.59 -1.66 3.89
C ALA A 21 -8.67 -2.72 4.16
N PHE A 22 -8.48 -3.96 3.69
CA PHE A 22 -9.57 -4.95 3.65
C PHE A 22 -9.29 -6.27 4.36
N TYR A 23 -8.02 -6.62 4.60
CA TYR A 23 -7.62 -7.96 5.08
C TYR A 23 -6.62 -7.92 6.23
N SER A 24 -6.61 -6.85 7.02
CA SER A 24 -5.72 -6.72 8.19
C SER A 24 -5.91 -7.86 9.20
N ASP A 25 -7.15 -8.26 9.47
CA ASP A 25 -7.44 -9.37 10.41
C ASP A 25 -6.98 -10.73 9.86
N TRP A 26 -7.21 -10.96 8.56
CA TRP A 26 -6.69 -12.13 7.88
C TRP A 26 -5.16 -12.18 7.91
N PHE A 27 -4.50 -11.03 7.71
CA PHE A 27 -3.04 -10.95 7.78
C PHE A 27 -2.53 -11.31 9.17
N MET A 28 -3.17 -10.80 10.23
CA MET A 28 -2.82 -11.17 11.61
C MET A 28 -3.01 -12.67 11.88
N ASN A 29 -4.05 -13.29 11.33
CA ASN A 29 -4.21 -14.74 11.40
C ASN A 29 -3.08 -15.48 10.69
N ARG A 30 -2.57 -14.95 9.57
CA ARG A 30 -1.39 -15.53 8.89
C ARG A 30 -0.09 -15.33 9.65
N ILE A 31 0.10 -14.17 10.28
CA ILE A 31 1.22 -13.91 11.20
C ILE A 31 1.20 -14.92 12.34
N LYS A 32 0.04 -15.15 12.97
CA LYS A 32 -0.13 -16.15 14.03
C LYS A 32 0.18 -17.57 13.55
N ALA A 33 -0.23 -17.92 12.33
CA ALA A 33 0.09 -19.21 11.73
C ALA A 33 1.57 -19.35 11.33
N GLY A 34 2.29 -18.25 11.14
CA GLY A 34 3.73 -18.22 10.82
C GLY A 34 4.07 -18.51 9.36
N TYR A 35 3.08 -18.59 8.46
CA TYR A 35 3.30 -18.80 7.03
C TYR A 35 2.12 -18.28 6.20
N VAL A 36 2.25 -18.25 4.88
CA VAL A 36 1.14 -18.09 3.93
C VAL A 36 1.43 -18.86 2.66
N GLN A 37 0.39 -19.32 1.97
CA GLN A 37 0.51 -19.95 0.67
C GLN A 37 -0.13 -19.08 -0.40
N TYR A 38 0.51 -18.98 -1.57
CA TYR A 38 -0.08 -18.31 -2.73
C TYR A 38 0.21 -19.11 -4.01
N ARG A 39 -0.70 -18.97 -4.98
CA ARG A 39 -0.54 -19.57 -6.30
C ARG A 39 0.18 -18.61 -7.24
N ASN A 40 1.26 -19.05 -7.88
CA ASN A 40 1.96 -18.28 -8.89
C ASN A 40 1.01 -18.03 -10.09
N PRO A 41 0.76 -16.76 -10.47
CA PRO A 41 -0.16 -16.45 -11.56
C PRO A 41 0.33 -16.91 -12.95
N PHE A 42 1.64 -17.15 -13.13
CA PHE A 42 2.21 -17.52 -14.43
C PHE A 42 2.31 -19.03 -14.64
N GLY A 43 2.54 -19.80 -13.57
CA GLY A 43 2.78 -21.25 -13.65
C GLY A 43 1.83 -22.11 -12.83
N GLY A 44 0.94 -21.50 -12.03
CA GLY A 44 -0.02 -22.23 -11.20
C GLY A 44 0.57 -22.98 -10.00
N GLN A 45 1.90 -23.00 -9.84
CA GLN A 45 2.61 -23.58 -8.71
C GLN A 45 2.21 -22.87 -7.40
N THR A 46 1.97 -23.64 -6.35
CA THR A 46 1.74 -23.09 -5.00
C THR A 46 3.08 -22.90 -4.31
N HIS A 47 3.33 -21.68 -3.83
CA HIS A 47 4.48 -21.36 -3.00
C HIS A 47 4.03 -21.16 -1.57
N GLU A 48 4.83 -21.66 -0.62
CA GLU A 48 4.71 -21.35 0.79
C GLU A 48 5.79 -20.34 1.18
N VAL A 49 5.39 -19.30 1.90
CA VAL A 49 6.26 -18.24 2.38
C VAL A 49 6.19 -18.22 3.90
N SER A 50 7.34 -18.34 4.57
CA SER A 50 7.43 -18.19 6.02
C SER A 50 7.13 -16.74 6.39
N LEU A 51 6.32 -16.56 7.42
CA LEU A 51 6.02 -15.26 8.00
C LEU A 51 6.62 -15.09 9.39
N LYS A 52 7.43 -16.05 9.86
CA LYS A 52 8.08 -15.94 11.17
C LYS A 52 9.09 -14.78 11.18
N PRO A 53 9.30 -14.10 12.32
CA PRO A 53 10.19 -12.92 12.39
C PRO A 53 11.59 -13.18 11.83
N GLU A 54 12.18 -14.34 12.13
CA GLU A 54 13.52 -14.73 11.67
C GLU A 54 13.64 -14.92 10.15
N ALA A 55 12.52 -15.09 9.44
CA ALA A 55 12.49 -15.30 7.99
C ALA A 55 12.11 -14.03 7.22
N VAL A 56 11.71 -12.94 7.90
CA VAL A 56 11.17 -11.73 7.28
C VAL A 56 12.03 -10.53 7.62
N THR A 57 12.67 -9.95 6.60
CA THR A 57 13.41 -8.69 6.74
C THR A 57 12.45 -7.51 6.90
N ALA A 58 11.40 -7.46 6.07
CA ALA A 58 10.38 -6.42 6.13
C ALA A 58 9.12 -6.81 5.35
N PHE A 59 7.97 -6.27 5.77
CA PHE A 59 6.76 -6.27 4.96
C PHE A 59 6.61 -4.96 4.20
N VAL A 60 6.43 -5.05 2.88
CA VAL A 60 6.06 -3.92 2.05
C VAL A 60 4.55 -3.91 1.86
N PHE A 61 3.91 -2.86 2.36
CA PHE A 61 2.50 -2.61 2.18
C PHE A 61 2.26 -1.51 1.14
N TRP A 62 1.14 -1.64 0.45
CA TRP A 62 0.55 -0.77 -0.57
C TRP A 62 -0.92 -0.62 -0.19
N SER A 63 -1.37 0.61 0.01
CA SER A 63 -2.76 0.88 0.36
C SER A 63 -3.18 2.30 0.06
N ARG A 64 -4.49 2.51 -0.05
CA ARG A 64 -5.14 3.82 0.03
C ARG A 64 -5.75 4.09 1.42
N ASN A 65 -5.76 3.09 2.32
CA ASN A 65 -6.34 3.20 3.65
C ASN A 65 -5.66 2.26 4.67
N TYR A 66 -4.74 2.81 5.47
CA TYR A 66 -4.04 2.06 6.51
C TYR A 66 -4.80 1.92 7.82
N LYS A 67 -5.94 2.61 8.00
CA LYS A 67 -6.68 2.65 9.28
C LYS A 67 -6.90 1.28 9.91
N PRO A 68 -7.31 0.22 9.16
CA PRO A 68 -7.55 -1.09 9.78
C PRO A 68 -6.27 -1.80 10.22
N LEU A 69 -5.12 -1.52 9.59
CA LEU A 69 -3.83 -2.09 9.95
C LEU A 69 -3.18 -1.37 11.14
N LEU A 70 -3.39 -0.06 11.29
CA LEU A 70 -2.73 0.78 12.32
C LEU A 70 -2.81 0.17 13.72
N ARG A 71 -3.96 -0.40 14.09
CA ARG A 71 -4.19 -1.03 15.41
C ARG A 71 -3.29 -2.24 15.70
N TYR A 72 -2.71 -2.86 14.67
CA TYR A 72 -1.86 -4.05 14.81
C TYR A 72 -0.36 -3.75 14.75
N LEU A 73 0.01 -2.56 14.28
CA LEU A 73 1.39 -2.19 14.02
C LEU A 73 2.26 -2.24 15.28
N ASP A 74 1.77 -1.84 16.45
CA ASP A 74 2.53 -1.95 17.71
C ASP A 74 2.81 -3.40 18.10
N THR A 75 1.81 -4.26 17.91
CA THR A 75 1.96 -5.70 18.19
C THR A 75 2.98 -6.33 17.26
N LEU A 76 2.92 -6.03 15.96
CA LEU A 76 3.89 -6.55 14.99
C LEU A 76 5.30 -5.99 15.24
N THR A 77 5.42 -4.71 15.60
CA THR A 77 6.73 -4.10 15.94
C THR A 77 7.34 -4.78 17.17
N ARG A 78 6.55 -5.04 18.23
CA ARG A 78 7.01 -5.79 19.41
C ARG A 78 7.41 -7.24 19.10
N GLN A 79 6.88 -7.82 18.03
CA GLN A 79 7.25 -9.15 17.54
C GLN A 79 8.51 -9.13 16.65
N GLY A 80 9.11 -7.96 16.42
CA GLY A 80 10.34 -7.81 15.65
C GLY A 80 10.15 -7.61 14.15
N TYR A 81 8.92 -7.34 13.67
CA TYR A 81 8.70 -7.06 12.25
C TYR A 81 8.99 -5.60 11.90
N CYS A 82 9.56 -5.42 10.71
CA CYS A 82 9.79 -4.12 10.08
C CYS A 82 8.84 -3.90 8.90
N PHE A 83 8.56 -2.64 8.56
CA PHE A 83 7.58 -2.28 7.54
C PHE A 83 8.10 -1.23 6.58
N TYR A 84 7.55 -1.24 5.37
CA TYR A 84 7.74 -0.19 4.37
C TYR A 84 6.39 0.09 3.70
N PHE A 85 5.96 1.35 3.66
CA PHE A 85 4.60 1.73 3.38
C PHE A 85 4.49 2.56 2.11
N HIS A 86 4.02 1.95 1.03
CA HIS A 86 3.49 2.69 -0.11
C HIS A 86 2.07 3.15 0.20
N PHE A 87 1.86 4.46 0.25
CA PHE A 87 0.56 5.07 0.54
C PHE A 87 0.09 5.90 -0.64
N THR A 88 -0.95 5.43 -1.32
CA THR A 88 -1.60 6.17 -2.39
C THR A 88 -2.56 7.22 -1.82
N ILE A 89 -2.28 8.49 -2.14
CA ILE A 89 -3.12 9.64 -1.82
C ILE A 89 -3.22 10.47 -3.09
N ASN A 90 -4.35 10.36 -3.78
CA ASN A 90 -4.64 11.14 -5.01
C ASN A 90 -5.50 12.37 -4.72
N GLY A 91 -6.48 12.26 -3.81
CA GLY A 91 -7.39 13.37 -3.50
C GLY A 91 -8.40 13.68 -4.61
N TYR A 92 -8.71 12.70 -5.47
CA TYR A 92 -9.64 12.90 -6.57
C TYR A 92 -11.09 13.11 -6.11
N PRO A 93 -11.93 13.71 -6.98
CA PRO A 93 -13.36 13.70 -6.83
C PRO A 93 -13.94 12.29 -6.56
N ARG A 94 -14.99 12.22 -5.75
CA ARG A 94 -15.57 10.95 -5.25
C ARG A 94 -16.12 10.04 -6.34
N ASP A 95 -16.52 10.60 -7.46
CA ASP A 95 -16.99 9.88 -8.64
C ASP A 95 -15.85 9.19 -9.41
N LEU A 96 -14.61 9.65 -9.27
CA LEU A 96 -13.41 8.96 -9.74
C LEU A 96 -12.85 7.99 -8.70
N GLU A 97 -13.05 8.27 -7.40
CA GLU A 97 -12.49 7.49 -6.31
C GLU A 97 -13.43 7.41 -5.09
N ASN A 98 -14.28 6.37 -5.05
CA ASN A 98 -15.39 6.27 -4.10
C ASN A 98 -15.07 5.47 -2.81
N GLN A 99 -14.06 4.60 -2.80
CA GLN A 99 -13.75 3.71 -1.68
C GLN A 99 -12.48 4.08 -0.91
N VAL A 100 -12.21 5.38 -0.77
CA VAL A 100 -11.04 5.88 -0.07
C VAL A 100 -11.36 6.86 1.06
N PRO A 101 -10.45 7.03 2.03
CA PRO A 101 -10.60 8.05 3.05
C PRO A 101 -10.71 9.45 2.42
N PRO A 102 -11.41 10.40 3.08
CA PRO A 102 -11.27 11.81 2.75
C PRO A 102 -9.78 12.23 2.73
N LEU A 103 -9.42 13.17 1.86
CA LEU A 103 -8.03 13.54 1.62
C LEU A 103 -7.31 13.93 2.92
N GLU A 104 -7.94 14.76 3.73
CA GLU A 104 -7.38 15.27 4.99
C GLU A 104 -7.11 14.12 5.96
N LYS A 105 -7.97 13.10 5.97
CA LYS A 105 -7.78 11.88 6.78
C LYS A 105 -6.68 10.99 6.22
N ALA A 106 -6.52 10.92 4.91
CA ALA A 106 -5.40 10.19 4.32
C ALA A 106 -4.04 10.84 4.66
N ILE A 107 -3.96 12.18 4.59
CA ILE A 107 -2.79 12.96 4.98
C ILE A 107 -2.47 12.75 6.47
N GLU A 108 -3.47 12.86 7.35
CA GLU A 108 -3.32 12.59 8.79
C GLU A 108 -2.77 11.19 9.05
N MET A 109 -3.31 10.17 8.38
CA MET A 109 -2.82 8.80 8.52
C MET A 109 -1.37 8.62 8.04
N LEU A 110 -0.99 9.28 6.95
CA LEU A 110 0.39 9.22 6.45
C LEU A 110 1.35 9.83 7.46
N LYS A 111 1.01 10.99 8.02
CA LYS A 111 1.79 11.63 9.09
C LYS A 111 1.91 10.73 10.32
N THR A 112 0.81 10.13 10.77
CA THR A 112 0.83 9.16 11.88
C THR A 112 1.79 8.00 11.62
N LEU A 113 1.86 7.47 10.39
CA LEU A 113 2.84 6.43 10.05
C LEU A 113 4.28 6.97 10.07
N ALA A 114 4.51 8.18 9.54
CA ALA A 114 5.83 8.80 9.51
C ALA A 114 6.35 9.13 10.92
N ASP A 115 5.49 9.65 11.79
CA ASP A 115 5.81 9.99 13.18
C ASP A 115 6.11 8.73 14.00
N LYS A 116 5.40 7.63 13.71
CA LYS A 116 5.59 6.34 14.40
C LYS A 116 6.87 5.62 14.00
N TYR A 117 7.30 5.76 12.75
CA TYR A 117 8.43 5.02 12.20
C TYR A 117 9.54 5.96 11.72
N SER A 118 9.35 6.54 10.55
CA SER A 118 10.16 7.64 10.01
C SER A 118 9.60 8.01 8.63
N PRO A 119 9.81 9.25 8.15
CA PRO A 119 9.54 9.66 6.77
C PRO A 119 10.20 8.77 5.69
N ASP A 120 11.27 8.04 6.04
CA ASP A 120 11.94 7.09 5.14
C ASP A 120 11.16 5.79 4.97
N HIS A 121 10.23 5.48 5.89
CA HIS A 121 9.42 4.25 5.84
C HIS A 121 8.12 4.43 5.05
N VAL A 122 7.73 5.67 4.74
CA VAL A 122 6.44 5.97 4.10
C VAL A 122 6.66 6.69 2.78
N GLN A 123 6.16 6.10 1.70
CA GLN A 123 6.33 6.56 0.33
C GLN A 123 4.97 6.99 -0.19
N TRP A 124 4.83 8.30 -0.41
CA TRP A 124 3.64 8.83 -1.04
C TRP A 124 3.58 8.37 -2.49
N ARG A 125 2.39 7.96 -2.92
CA ARG A 125 2.08 7.67 -4.31
C ARG A 125 0.97 8.59 -4.75
N PHE A 126 1.26 9.47 -5.68
CA PHE A 126 0.26 10.22 -6.41
C PHE A 126 0.09 9.56 -7.77
N ASP A 127 -0.48 8.36 -7.72
CA ASP A 127 -0.44 7.37 -8.79
C ASP A 127 -1.73 6.50 -8.78
N PRO A 128 -2.48 6.40 -9.89
CA PRO A 128 -2.19 7.03 -11.19
C PRO A 128 -2.67 8.49 -11.28
N ILE A 129 -2.02 9.28 -12.11
CA ILE A 129 -2.45 10.59 -12.59
C ILE A 129 -3.51 10.36 -13.66
N ILE A 130 -4.70 10.92 -13.45
CA ILE A 130 -5.84 10.83 -14.38
C ILE A 130 -6.07 12.22 -14.95
N LEU A 131 -5.81 12.41 -16.24
CA LEU A 131 -6.15 13.63 -16.95
C LEU A 131 -7.52 13.46 -17.62
N SER A 132 -8.45 14.34 -17.32
CA SER A 132 -9.81 14.31 -17.85
C SER A 132 -10.44 15.70 -17.84
N ASN A 133 -11.68 15.83 -18.34
CA ASN A 133 -12.46 17.05 -18.19
C ASN A 133 -12.79 17.39 -16.71
N LYS A 134 -12.73 16.40 -15.80
CA LYS A 134 -12.92 16.61 -14.35
C LYS A 134 -11.62 16.88 -13.60
N THR A 135 -10.50 16.50 -14.20
CA THR A 135 -9.15 16.58 -13.62
C THR A 135 -8.16 17.09 -14.68
N PRO A 136 -8.34 18.33 -15.16
CA PRO A 136 -7.41 18.93 -16.11
C PRO A 136 -6.01 19.13 -15.49
N ALA A 137 -5.01 19.42 -16.31
CA ALA A 137 -3.62 19.44 -15.87
C ALA A 137 -3.33 20.51 -14.79
N ASP A 138 -3.94 21.69 -14.91
CA ASP A 138 -3.88 22.76 -13.90
C ASP A 138 -4.48 22.32 -12.56
N TYR A 139 -5.65 21.69 -12.58
CA TYR A 139 -6.26 21.09 -11.39
C TYR A 139 -5.34 20.07 -10.72
N ILE A 140 -4.70 19.19 -11.51
CA ILE A 140 -3.77 18.19 -10.99
C ILE A 140 -2.53 18.83 -10.36
N LEU A 141 -1.98 19.87 -10.99
CA LEU A 141 -0.82 20.60 -10.47
C LEU A 141 -1.16 21.27 -9.13
N ASP A 142 -2.30 21.93 -9.03
CA ASP A 142 -2.77 22.56 -7.79
C ASP A 142 -3.03 21.53 -6.69
N LEU A 143 -3.69 20.43 -7.03
CA LEU A 143 -3.97 19.33 -6.11
C LEU A 143 -2.68 18.68 -5.59
N TYR A 144 -1.76 18.36 -6.50
CA TYR A 144 -0.45 17.81 -6.14
C TYR A 144 0.32 18.76 -5.23
N GLY A 145 0.40 20.06 -5.59
CA GLY A 145 1.11 21.08 -4.82
C GLY A 145 0.55 21.21 -3.41
N ARG A 146 -0.78 21.20 -3.25
CA ARG A 146 -1.44 21.25 -1.94
C ARG A 146 -1.09 20.03 -1.09
N ILE A 147 -1.21 18.81 -1.64
CA ILE A 147 -0.90 17.58 -0.92
C ILE A 147 0.60 17.52 -0.57
N ALA A 148 1.48 17.90 -1.50
CA ALA A 148 2.92 17.92 -1.28
C ALA A 148 3.31 18.87 -0.14
N LYS A 149 2.70 20.06 -0.09
CA LYS A 149 2.87 21.01 1.02
C LYS A 149 2.40 20.40 2.34
N ASP A 150 1.23 19.76 2.34
CA ASP A 150 0.69 19.15 3.55
C ASP A 150 1.52 17.95 4.03
N LEU A 151 2.18 17.22 3.13
CA LEU A 151 3.05 16.07 3.42
C LEU A 151 4.52 16.45 3.67
N GLN A 152 4.85 17.75 3.72
CA GLN A 152 6.21 18.20 3.96
C GLN A 152 6.78 17.56 5.24
N GLY A 153 7.95 16.91 5.11
CA GLY A 153 8.63 16.25 6.21
C GLY A 153 8.07 14.88 6.58
N ALA A 154 6.89 14.48 6.11
CA ALA A 154 6.26 13.19 6.42
C ALA A 154 6.63 12.07 5.43
N THR A 155 7.28 12.40 4.31
CA THR A 155 7.80 11.43 3.34
C THR A 155 9.02 11.99 2.64
N ARG A 156 9.92 11.12 2.17
CA ARG A 156 11.09 11.49 1.34
C ARG A 156 10.93 11.21 -0.15
N ARG A 157 9.90 10.46 -0.54
CA ARG A 157 9.74 10.02 -1.93
C ARG A 157 8.28 10.02 -2.35
N CYS A 158 8.02 10.63 -3.49
CA CYS A 158 6.75 10.54 -4.20
C CYS A 158 6.93 9.70 -5.48
N TYR A 159 6.01 8.76 -5.73
CA TYR A 159 5.91 8.06 -7.00
C TYR A 159 4.73 8.59 -7.81
N LEU A 160 4.96 8.78 -9.10
CA LEU A 160 4.00 9.28 -10.08
C LEU A 160 3.92 8.31 -11.25
N SER A 161 2.73 8.10 -11.78
CA SER A 161 2.51 7.46 -13.09
C SER A 161 1.27 8.07 -13.72
N PHE A 162 1.12 7.98 -15.04
CA PHE A 162 -0.12 8.37 -15.72
C PHE A 162 -0.97 7.14 -15.97
N VAL A 163 -2.30 7.30 -15.98
CA VAL A 163 -3.19 6.21 -16.35
C VAL A 163 -2.91 5.76 -17.78
N ASP A 164 -2.45 4.51 -17.93
CA ASP A 164 -2.36 3.85 -19.22
C ASP A 164 -3.69 3.17 -19.53
N PHE A 165 -4.40 3.67 -20.54
CA PHE A 165 -5.60 3.02 -21.05
C PHE A 165 -5.21 1.74 -21.81
N TYR A 166 -5.03 0.64 -21.08
CA TYR A 166 -4.86 -0.68 -21.70
C TYR A 166 -6.17 -1.10 -22.39
N ARG A 167 -6.07 -1.71 -23.59
CA ARG A 167 -7.20 -2.30 -24.38
C ARG A 167 -8.16 -3.20 -23.58
N LYS A 168 -7.73 -3.74 -22.43
CA LYS A 168 -8.56 -4.56 -21.53
C LYS A 168 -9.59 -3.71 -20.74
N THR A 169 -9.25 -2.46 -20.45
CA THR A 169 -10.12 -1.47 -19.82
C THR A 169 -11.23 -1.04 -20.79
N ASP A 170 -10.89 -0.78 -22.06
CA ASP A 170 -11.88 -0.53 -23.13
C ASP A 170 -12.89 -1.67 -23.26
N ARG A 171 -12.43 -2.93 -23.24
CA ARG A 171 -13.29 -4.10 -23.44
C ARG A 171 -14.30 -4.35 -22.31
N ASN A 172 -14.04 -3.82 -21.12
CA ASN A 172 -14.95 -3.89 -19.97
C ASN A 172 -15.86 -2.65 -19.89
N LEU A 173 -15.36 -1.48 -20.29
CA LEU A 173 -16.16 -0.25 -20.42
C LEU A 173 -17.14 -0.31 -21.59
N SER A 174 -16.80 -0.99 -22.69
CA SER A 174 -17.68 -1.16 -23.85
C SER A 174 -18.83 -2.16 -23.63
N LYS A 175 -18.95 -2.72 -22.43
CA LYS A 175 -20.03 -3.65 -22.03
C LYS A 175 -21.02 -3.01 -21.04
N LEU A 176 -20.78 -1.77 -20.64
CA LEU A 176 -21.73 -0.88 -19.99
C LEU A 176 -22.41 -0.04 -21.06
#